data_AF-A0A959EFI7-F1
#
_entry.id   AF-A0A959EFI7-F1
#
_cell.length_a   1.000
_cell.length_b   1.000
_cell.length_c   1.000
_cell.angle_alpha   90.00
_cell.angle_beta   90.00
_cell.angle_gamma   90.00
#
_symmetry.space_group_name_H-M   'P 1'
#
loop_
_entity.id
_entity.type
_entity.pdbx_description
1 polymer ?
#
loop_
_entity_poly.entity_id
_entity_poly.type
_entity_poly.pdbx_seq_one_letter_code
_entity_poly.pdbx_strand_id
1 'polypeptide(L)'
;MLEQYVLGLTDEKETEEVERYAEAFPEIKAEIESMRKAVDDYARQYAVMPPEELKTRVMEEIDEKEAYSQPQGSLRGRTERSNGGRWGAWLARGIMATLIILSLSFYQSKVAADREYEVLSREYRAFQQ
;
A
#
# COMPACT_ATOMS: atom_id res chain seq x y z
N MET A 1 -4.95 23.66 -20.36
CA MET A 1 -5.72 22.85 -19.39
C MET A 1 -4.84 22.40 -18.23
N LEU A 2 -3.64 21.87 -18.47
CA LEU A 2 -2.73 21.51 -17.39
C LEU A 2 -2.31 22.71 -16.53
N GLU A 3 -2.20 23.91 -17.12
CA GLU A 3 -1.90 25.14 -16.39
C GLU A 3 -3.01 25.49 -15.40
N GLN A 4 -4.27 25.35 -15.82
CA GLN A 4 -5.43 25.58 -14.95
C GLN A 4 -5.47 24.55 -13.81
N TYR A 5 -5.14 23.28 -14.10
CA TYR A 5 -5.03 22.24 -13.08
C TYR A 5 -3.93 22.57 -12.06
N VAL A 6 -2.75 22.95 -12.51
CA VAL A 6 -1.62 23.34 -11.63
C VAL A 6 -1.96 24.56 -10.77
N LEU A 7 -2.74 25.50 -11.30
CA LEU A 7 -3.22 26.67 -10.56
C LEU A 7 -4.45 26.39 -9.68
N GLY A 8 -4.99 25.17 -9.68
CA GLY A 8 -6.17 24.79 -8.90
C GLY A 8 -7.47 25.44 -9.38
N LEU A 9 -7.57 25.75 -10.68
CA LEU A 9 -8.71 26.43 -11.31
C LEU A 9 -9.64 25.48 -12.09
N THR A 10 -9.33 24.18 -12.12
CA THR A 10 -10.15 23.16 -12.77
C THR A 10 -11.34 22.77 -11.91
N ASP A 11 -12.44 22.39 -12.55
CA ASP A 11 -13.54 21.71 -11.84
C ASP A 11 -13.20 20.25 -11.52
N GLU A 12 -14.05 19.57 -10.77
CA GLU A 12 -13.81 18.19 -10.32
C GLU A 12 -13.68 17.20 -11.49
N LYS A 13 -14.46 17.37 -12.56
CA LYS A 13 -14.41 16.47 -13.73
C LYS A 13 -13.14 16.70 -14.54
N GLU A 14 -12.78 17.96 -14.74
CA GLU A 14 -11.53 18.34 -15.42
C GLU A 14 -10.31 17.85 -14.64
N THR A 15 -10.35 17.94 -13.30
CA THR A 15 -9.30 17.43 -12.41
C THR A 15 -9.15 15.92 -12.57
N GLU A 16 -10.24 15.17 -12.50
CA GLU A 16 -10.24 13.70 -12.69
C GLU A 16 -9.70 13.31 -14.07
N GLU A 17 -10.07 14.06 -15.11
CA GLU A 17 -9.58 13.83 -16.46
C GLU A 17 -8.06 14.04 -16.56
N VAL A 18 -7.54 15.13 -16.00
CA VAL A 18 -6.10 15.40 -15.97
C VAL A 18 -5.34 14.34 -15.19
N GLU A 19 -5.88 13.89 -14.05
CA GLU A 19 -5.25 12.86 -13.23
C GLU A 19 -5.21 11.50 -13.96
N ARG A 20 -6.32 11.10 -14.58
CA ARG A 20 -6.36 9.90 -15.43
C ARG A 20 -5.33 9.96 -16.55
N TYR A 21 -5.18 11.11 -17.19
CA TYR A 21 -4.17 11.31 -18.24
C TYR A 21 -2.75 11.29 -17.68
N ALA A 22 -2.50 11.88 -16.51
CA ALA A 22 -1.19 11.84 -15.86
C ALA A 22 -0.79 10.43 -15.40
N GLU A 23 -1.74 9.57 -15.08
CA GLU A 23 -1.51 8.14 -14.79
C GLU A 23 -1.19 7.35 -16.06
N ALA A 24 -1.93 7.59 -17.15
CA ALA A 24 -1.76 6.88 -18.41
C ALA A 24 -0.48 7.31 -19.17
N PHE A 25 -0.06 8.56 -19.01
CA PHE A 25 1.01 9.19 -19.79
C PHE A 25 2.03 9.87 -18.86
N PRO A 26 3.21 9.24 -18.61
CA PRO A 26 4.21 9.79 -17.70
C PRO A 26 4.77 11.15 -18.12
N GLU A 27 4.74 11.48 -19.41
CA GLU A 27 5.10 12.78 -19.95
C GLU A 27 4.18 13.90 -19.45
N ILE A 28 2.88 13.62 -19.29
CA ILE A 28 1.90 14.59 -18.75
C ILE A 28 2.21 14.85 -17.27
N LYS A 29 2.52 13.80 -16.51
CA LYS A 29 2.95 13.93 -15.12
C LYS A 29 4.24 14.75 -15.01
N ALA A 30 5.22 14.52 -15.88
CA ALA A 30 6.47 15.28 -15.90
C ALA A 30 6.24 16.77 -16.17
N GLU A 31 5.33 17.09 -17.10
CA GLU A 31 4.96 18.47 -17.42
C GLU A 31 4.27 19.16 -16.23
N ILE A 32 3.31 18.49 -15.59
CA ILE A 32 2.62 18.99 -14.37
C ILE A 32 3.65 19.32 -13.27
N GLU A 33 4.61 18.45 -13.02
CA GLU A 33 5.65 18.67 -12.01
C GLU A 33 6.59 19.82 -12.39
N SER A 34 6.94 19.95 -13.67
CA SER A 34 7.73 21.09 -14.19
C SER A 34 7.03 22.42 -13.93
N MET A 35 5.73 22.51 -14.24
CA MET A 35 4.92 23.70 -14.00
C MET A 35 4.76 24.00 -12.49
N ARG A 36 4.49 22.98 -11.67
CA ARG A 36 4.42 23.12 -10.21
C ARG A 36 5.71 23.69 -9.64
N LYS A 37 6.86 23.20 -10.12
CA LYS A 37 8.16 23.70 -9.69
C LYS A 37 8.33 25.18 -10.06
N ALA A 38 7.93 25.61 -11.25
CA ALA A 38 8.00 27.01 -11.64
C ALA A 38 7.15 27.92 -10.73
N VAL A 39 5.96 27.46 -10.33
CA VAL A 39 5.09 28.16 -9.38
C VAL A 39 5.71 28.19 -7.97
N ASP A 40 6.30 27.09 -7.51
CA ASP A 40 6.99 27.03 -6.21
C ASP A 40 8.22 27.96 -6.17
N ASP A 41 9.04 27.97 -7.23
CA ASP A 41 10.19 28.87 -7.35
C ASP A 41 9.75 30.34 -7.30
N TYR A 42 8.65 30.69 -7.98
CA TYR A 42 8.03 32.01 -7.88
C TYR A 42 7.56 32.31 -6.45
N ALA A 43 6.80 31.41 -5.82
CA ALA A 43 6.29 31.60 -4.47
C ALA A 43 7.42 31.79 -3.44
N ARG A 44 8.53 31.07 -3.58
CA ARG A 44 9.72 31.21 -2.75
C ARG A 44 10.42 32.55 -2.94
N GLN A 45 10.53 33.01 -4.18
CA GLN A 45 11.16 34.29 -4.49
C GLN A 45 10.41 35.47 -3.85
N TYR A 46 9.09 35.36 -3.73
CA TYR A 46 8.22 36.40 -3.16
C TYR A 46 7.64 36.01 -1.80
N ALA A 47 8.34 35.15 -1.05
CA ALA A 47 7.87 34.67 0.24
C ALA A 47 7.68 35.82 1.25
N VAL A 48 6.50 35.85 1.88
CA VAL A 48 6.18 36.77 2.97
C VAL A 48 6.29 36.02 4.29
N MET A 49 7.03 36.58 5.24
CA MET A 49 7.21 35.95 6.56
C MET A 49 5.85 35.85 7.26
N PRO A 50 5.41 34.65 7.68
CA PRO A 50 4.20 34.52 8.47
C PRO A 50 4.40 35.12 9.88
N PRO A 51 3.33 35.54 10.58
CA PRO A 51 3.42 35.96 11.97
C PRO A 51 3.95 34.84 12.86
N GLU A 52 4.82 35.17 13.82
CA GLU A 52 5.44 34.20 14.75
C GLU A 52 4.41 33.33 15.50
N GLU A 53 3.26 33.93 15.86
CA GLU A 53 2.18 33.23 16.56
C GLU A 53 1.55 32.10 15.73
N LEU A 54 1.61 32.17 14.40
CA LEU A 54 0.97 31.18 13.53
C LEU A 54 1.61 29.80 13.71
N LYS A 55 2.93 29.75 13.89
CA LYS A 55 3.66 28.49 14.12
C LYS A 55 3.14 27.77 15.36
N THR A 56 2.98 28.50 16.47
CA THR A 56 2.49 27.94 17.74
C THR A 56 1.08 27.40 17.58
N ARG A 57 0.17 28.18 16.99
CA ARG A 57 -1.23 27.76 16.76
C ARG A 57 -1.33 26.50 15.91
N VAL A 58 -0.54 26.41 14.83
CA VAL A 58 -0.53 25.23 13.96
C VAL A 58 0.00 24.00 14.70
N MET A 59 1.05 24.15 15.51
CA MET A 59 1.60 23.03 16.28
C MET A 59 0.61 22.51 17.33
N GLU A 60 -0.06 23.42 18.04
CA GLU A 60 -1.10 23.07 19.01
C GLU A 60 -2.25 22.29 18.36
N GLU A 61 -2.72 22.70 17.18
CA GLU A 61 -3.79 22.00 16.46
C GLU A 61 -3.38 20.60 15.99
N ILE A 62 -2.11 20.42 15.60
CA ILE A 62 -1.57 19.10 15.23
C ILE A 62 -1.54 18.19 16.46
N ASP A 63 -0.97 18.66 17.57
CA ASP A 63 -0.88 17.90 18.83
C ASP A 63 -2.28 17.50 19.35
N GLU A 64 -3.26 18.41 19.23
CA GLU A 64 -4.65 18.15 19.57
C GLU A 64 -5.27 17.04 18.70
N LYS A 65 -5.09 17.09 17.37
CA LYS A 65 -5.58 16.04 16.45
C LYS A 65 -4.91 14.68 16.68
N GLU A 66 -3.63 14.66 17.03
CA GLU A 66 -2.92 13.43 17.40
C GLU A 66 -3.44 12.84 18.71
N ALA A 67 -3.75 13.69 19.70
CA ALA A 67 -4.34 13.27 20.97
C ALA A 67 -5.73 12.64 20.80
N TYR A 68 -6.52 13.11 19.83
CA TYR A 68 -7.84 12.53 19.50
C TYR A 68 -7.79 11.28 18.60
N SER A 69 -6.66 11.02 17.95
CA SER A 69 -6.46 9.85 17.09
C SER A 69 -6.06 8.59 17.86
N GLN A 70 -5.79 8.69 19.17
CA GLN A 70 -5.76 7.52 20.04
C GLN A 70 -7.18 7.04 20.31
N PRO A 71 -7.52 5.76 20.05
CA PRO A 71 -8.84 5.27 20.38
C PRO A 71 -9.00 5.33 21.90
N GLN A 72 -9.92 6.18 22.37
CA GLN A 72 -10.49 6.07 23.71
C GLN A 72 -11.29 4.77 23.81
N GLY A 73 -10.56 3.67 23.95
CA GLY A 73 -11.03 2.37 24.40
C GLY A 73 -10.75 2.18 25.89
N SER A 74 -10.93 3.21 26.72
CA SER A 74 -10.99 3.04 28.18
C SER A 74 -12.44 2.97 28.63
N LEU A 75 -13.23 2.07 28.03
CA LEU A 75 -14.26 1.43 28.82
C LEU A 75 -13.54 0.48 29.76
N ARG A 76 -13.66 0.84 31.03
CA ARG A 76 -13.36 0.06 32.23
C ARG A 76 -14.10 -1.28 32.19
N GLY A 77 -13.68 -2.18 31.31
CA GLY A 77 -13.92 -3.60 31.39
C GLY A 77 -12.85 -4.19 32.29
N ARG A 78 -13.27 -4.65 33.46
CA ARG A 78 -12.50 -5.56 34.32
C ARG A 78 -12.03 -6.73 33.46
N THR A 79 -10.80 -6.68 32.95
CA THR A 79 -10.18 -7.86 32.34
C THR A 79 -9.78 -8.76 33.49
N GLU A 80 -10.63 -9.76 33.74
CA GLU A 80 -10.24 -10.98 34.42
C GLU A 80 -8.86 -11.41 33.93
N ARG A 81 -7.94 -11.58 34.89
CA ARG A 81 -6.82 -12.48 34.72
C ARG A 81 -7.39 -13.87 34.42
N SER A 82 -7.59 -14.20 33.16
CA SER A 82 -7.81 -15.59 32.78
C SER A 82 -6.48 -16.32 32.98
N ASN A 83 -6.40 -17.00 34.11
CA ASN A 83 -5.49 -18.10 34.35
C ASN A 83 -5.89 -19.28 33.43
N GLY A 84 -5.70 -19.09 32.11
CA GLY A 84 -5.98 -20.07 31.07
C GLY A 84 -4.66 -20.44 30.40
N GLY A 85 -4.15 -21.62 30.76
CA GLY A 85 -2.76 -22.01 30.54
C GLY A 85 -2.26 -21.89 29.10
N ARG A 86 -0.93 -21.73 29.02
CA ARG A 86 0.12 -22.15 28.06
C ARG A 86 -0.20 -22.72 26.66
N TRP A 87 -1.45 -22.88 26.24
CA TRP A 87 -1.89 -23.48 24.97
C TRP A 87 -1.83 -22.51 23.78
N GLY A 88 -2.02 -21.20 24.02
CA GLY A 88 -1.91 -20.17 22.96
C GLY A 88 -0.51 -20.04 22.35
N ALA A 89 0.54 -20.38 23.10
CA ALA A 89 1.92 -20.33 22.63
C ALA A 89 2.32 -21.51 21.72
N TRP A 90 1.60 -22.64 21.78
CA TRP A 90 1.88 -23.83 20.94
C TRP A 90 1.18 -23.78 19.58
N LEU A 91 0.03 -23.10 19.48
CA LEU A 91 -0.70 -22.95 18.20
C LEU A 91 0.12 -22.18 17.16
N ALA A 92 0.86 -21.15 17.57
CA ALA A 92 1.77 -20.41 16.69
C ALA A 92 2.96 -21.24 16.17
N ARG A 93 3.36 -22.31 16.87
CA ARG A 93 4.49 -23.18 16.45
C ARG A 93 4.05 -24.39 15.62
N GLY A 94 2.82 -24.88 15.81
CA GLY A 94 2.28 -26.01 15.05
C GLY A 94 2.02 -25.70 13.58
N ILE A 95 1.54 -24.49 13.27
CA ILE A 95 1.16 -24.07 11.90
C ILE A 95 2.39 -23.99 10.97
N MET A 96 3.54 -23.54 11.46
CA MET A 96 4.78 -23.48 10.65
C MET A 96 5.28 -24.86 10.26
N ALA A 97 5.22 -25.85 11.17
CA ALA A 97 5.66 -27.21 10.88
C ALA A 97 4.70 -27.94 9.92
N THR A 98 3.39 -27.71 10.04
CA THR A 98 2.41 -28.31 9.12
C THR A 98 2.53 -27.72 7.72
N LEU A 99 2.78 -26.42 7.58
CA LEU A 99 3.01 -25.79 6.27
C LEU A 99 4.27 -26.31 5.57
N ILE A 100 5.36 -26.54 6.30
CA ILE A 100 6.60 -27.11 5.76
C ILE A 100 6.38 -28.57 5.31
N ILE A 101 5.66 -29.38 6.09
CA ILE A 101 5.36 -30.78 5.74
C ILE A 101 4.41 -30.85 4.52
N LEU A 102 3.39 -29.99 4.45
CA LEU A 102 2.49 -29.93 3.30
C LEU A 102 3.25 -29.52 2.02
N SER A 103 4.15 -28.54 2.13
CA SER A 103 4.99 -28.07 1.02
C SER A 103 5.88 -29.18 0.46
N LEU A 104 6.46 -30.03 1.30
CA LEU A 104 7.30 -31.14 0.86
C LEU A 104 6.48 -32.28 0.24
N SER A 105 5.32 -32.60 0.81
CA SER A 105 4.40 -33.61 0.26
C SER A 105 3.86 -33.20 -1.12
N PHE A 106 3.53 -31.92 -1.29
CA PHE A 106 3.09 -31.35 -2.56
C PHE A 106 4.22 -31.29 -3.61
N TYR A 107 5.47 -31.16 -3.18
CA TYR A 107 6.62 -31.22 -4.08
C TYR A 107 6.87 -32.64 -4.59
N GLN A 108 6.71 -33.66 -3.74
CA GLN A 108 6.84 -35.07 -4.14
C GLN A 108 5.70 -35.50 -5.09
N SER A 109 4.47 -35.02 -4.89
CA SER A 109 3.35 -35.33 -5.80
C SER A 109 3.49 -34.67 -7.18
N LYS A 110 4.14 -33.50 -7.26
CA LYS A 110 4.49 -32.83 -8.52
C LYS A 110 5.51 -33.62 -9.35
N VAL A 111 6.50 -34.24 -8.69
CA VAL A 111 7.54 -35.06 -9.37
C VAL A 111 6.95 -36.35 -9.99
N ALA A 112 5.85 -36.87 -9.45
CA ALA A 112 5.15 -38.01 -10.06
C ALA A 112 4.40 -37.63 -11.35
N ALA A 113 3.85 -36.42 -11.41
CA ALA A 113 3.15 -35.91 -12.59
C ALA A 113 4.09 -35.74 -13.79
N ASP A 114 5.32 -35.27 -13.57
CA ASP A 114 6.30 -35.06 -14.66
C ASP A 114 6.68 -36.35 -15.38
N ARG A 115 6.74 -37.49 -14.67
CA ARG A 115 7.01 -38.80 -15.30
C ARG A 115 5.88 -39.28 -16.21
N GLU A 116 4.64 -38.97 -15.82
CA GLU A 116 3.45 -39.35 -16.60
C GLU A 116 3.37 -38.53 -17.89
N TYR A 117 3.70 -37.23 -17.83
CA TYR A 117 3.86 -36.38 -19.02
C TYR A 117 4.95 -36.88 -19.97
N GLU A 118 6.09 -37.34 -19.44
CA GLU A 118 7.16 -37.88 -20.27
C GLU A 118 6.73 -39.17 -21.00
N VAL A 119 6.01 -40.06 -20.33
CA VAL A 119 5.50 -41.31 -20.94
C VAL A 119 4.46 -41.00 -22.02
N LEU A 120 3.48 -40.13 -21.74
CA LEU A 120 2.51 -39.68 -22.73
C LEU A 120 3.19 -39.02 -23.94
N SER A 121 4.20 -38.17 -23.73
CA SER A 121 4.93 -37.53 -24.82
C SER A 121 5.66 -38.51 -25.74
N ARG A 122 6.12 -39.65 -25.20
CA ARG A 122 6.74 -40.73 -25.99
C ARG A 122 5.71 -41.48 -26.81
N GLU A 123 4.54 -41.76 -26.26
CA GLU A 123 3.43 -42.38 -27.01
C GLU A 123 2.93 -41.48 -28.14
N TYR A 124 2.76 -40.17 -27.87
CA TYR A 124 2.40 -39.20 -28.90
C TYR A 124 3.41 -39.13 -30.06
N ARG A 125 4.72 -39.25 -29.77
CA ARG A 125 5.77 -39.29 -30.80
C ARG A 125 5.78 -40.59 -31.60
N ALA A 126 5.45 -41.72 -30.98
CA ALA A 126 5.37 -43.02 -31.65
C ALA A 126 4.15 -43.14 -32.59
N PHE A 127 3.10 -42.35 -32.36
CA PHE A 127 1.89 -42.32 -33.19
C PHE A 127 2.00 -41.42 -34.44
N GLN A 128 3.07 -40.62 -34.57
CA GLN A 128 3.30 -39.66 -35.65
C GLN A 128 4.38 -40.09 -36.66
N GLN A 129 4.91 -41.32 -36.54
CA GLN A 129 5.78 -41.99 -37.53
C GLN A 129 5.01 -43.10 -38.23
#